data_AF-A0A529XXJ0-F1
#
_entry.id   AF-A0A529XXJ0-F1
#
_cell.length_a   1.000
_cell.length_b   1.000
_cell.length_c   1.000
_cell.angle_alpha   90.00
_cell.angle_beta   90.00
_cell.angle_gamma   90.00
#
_symmetry.space_group_name_H-M   'P 1'
#
loop_
_entity.id
_entity.type
_entity.pdbx_description
1 polymer ?
#
loop_
_entity_poly.entity_id
_entity_poly.type
_entity_poly.pdbx_seq_one_letter_code
_entity_poly.pdbx_strand_id
1 'polypeptide(L)' 'EVLIHESIIGSRFTGRIVHLTEIAGRKAIVPEITGRAWITGEHNYYLDPTDPYPQGYVLSDTWGTSTSVTQ' A
#
# COMPACT_ATOMS: atom_id res chain seq x y z
N GLU A 1 -6.19 -20.75 -12.27
CA GLU A 1 -7.48 -20.38 -11.66
C GLU A 1 -7.44 -18.93 -11.21
N VAL A 2 -8.57 -18.23 -11.20
CA VAL A 2 -8.67 -16.85 -10.72
C VAL A 2 -9.21 -16.85 -9.30
N LEU A 3 -8.49 -16.22 -8.39
CA LEU A 3 -8.91 -15.99 -7.00
C LEU A 3 -9.54 -14.60 -6.88
N ILE A 4 -10.64 -14.50 -6.14
CA ILE A 4 -11.29 -13.21 -5.84
C ILE A 4 -11.03 -12.87 -4.38
N HIS A 5 -10.42 -11.72 -4.12
CA HIS A 5 -10.23 -11.19 -2.78
C HIS A 5 -11.17 -10.01 -2.55
N GLU A 6 -11.95 -10.05 -1.46
CA GLU A 6 -12.85 -8.96 -1.06
C GLU A 6 -12.31 -8.27 0.20
N SER A 7 -12.18 -6.94 0.14
CA SER A 7 -11.76 -6.11 1.27
C SER A 7 -12.87 -5.91 2.30
N ILE A 8 -12.53 -5.41 3.49
CA ILE A 8 -13.49 -5.05 4.54
C ILE A 8 -14.57 -4.04 4.08
N ILE A 9 -14.29 -3.22 3.07
CA ILE A 9 -15.24 -2.24 2.50
C ILE A 9 -15.95 -2.75 1.23
N GLY A 10 -15.85 -4.05 0.92
CA GLY A 10 -16.55 -4.67 -0.22
C GLY A 10 -15.89 -4.46 -1.59
N SER A 11 -14.78 -3.73 -1.68
CA SER A 11 -13.98 -3.66 -2.93
C SER A 11 -13.32 -5.02 -3.25
N ARG A 12 -13.09 -5.30 -4.53
CA ARG A 12 -12.57 -6.59 -5.00
C ARG A 12 -11.35 -6.45 -5.90
N PHE A 13 -10.36 -7.33 -5.70
CA PHE A 13 -9.28 -7.62 -6.63
C PHE A 13 -9.38 -9.07 -7.12
N THR A 14 -8.90 -9.31 -8.34
CA THR A 14 -8.71 -10.66 -8.87
C THR A 14 -7.22 -10.99 -8.92
N GLY A 15 -6.87 -12.21 -8.51
CA GLY A 15 -5.50 -12.70 -8.48
C GLY A 15 -5.34 -13.99 -9.30
N ARG A 16 -4.18 -14.17 -9.91
CA ARG A 16 -3.84 -15.40 -10.65
C ARG A 16 -2.36 -15.73 -10.47
N ILE A 17 -2.05 -17.00 -10.25
CA ILE A 17 -0.66 -17.48 -10.32
C ILE A 17 -0.33 -17.65 -11.80
N VAL A 18 0.60 -16.82 -12.30
CA VAL A 18 0.97 -16.84 -13.73
C VAL A 18 2.20 -17.70 -13.99
N HIS A 19 3.05 -17.90 -12.97
CA HIS A 19 4.24 -18.73 -13.07
C HIS A 19 4.65 -19.25 -11.69
N LEU A 20 5.22 -20.46 -11.65
CA LEU A 20 5.91 -21.00 -10.49
C LEU A 20 7.41 -20.77 -10.69
N THR A 21 8.10 -20.30 -9.65
CA THR A 21 9.53 -19.99 -9.72
C THR A 21 10.25 -20.40 -8.44
N GLU A 22 11.54 -20.11 -8.35
CA GLU A 22 12.37 -20.37 -7.18
C GLU A 22 13.24 -19.14 -6.85
N ILE A 23 13.27 -18.75 -5.58
CA ILE A 23 14.13 -17.67 -5.09
C ILE A 23 15.00 -18.24 -3.96
N ALA A 24 16.31 -18.25 -4.16
CA ALA A 24 17.29 -18.76 -3.19
C ALA A 24 16.96 -20.16 -2.65
N GLY A 25 16.61 -21.11 -3.54
CA GLY A 25 16.28 -22.48 -3.15
C GLY A 25 14.84 -22.69 -2.66
N ARG A 26 14.00 -21.64 -2.65
CA ARG A 26 12.63 -21.70 -2.12
C ARG A 26 11.60 -21.55 -3.23
N LYS A 27 10.65 -22.48 -3.29
CA LYS A 27 9.49 -22.40 -4.19
C LYS A 27 8.74 -21.10 -3.98
N ALA A 28 8.43 -20.41 -5.07
CA ALA A 28 7.77 -19.13 -5.11
C ALA A 28 6.80 -19.07 -6.30
N ILE A 29 6.04 -17.98 -6.38
CA ILE A 29 5.09 -17.71 -7.46
C ILE A 29 5.32 -16.31 -8.03
N VAL A 30 4.95 -16.14 -9.30
CA VAL A 30 4.69 -14.83 -9.89
C VAL A 30 3.17 -14.62 -9.90
N PRO A 31 2.63 -13.72 -9.07
CA PRO A 31 1.21 -13.39 -9.08
C PRO A 31 0.91 -12.27 -10.07
N GLU A 32 -0.25 -12.33 -10.70
CA GLU A 32 -0.90 -11.21 -11.38
C GLU A 32 -2.07 -10.75 -10.52
N ILE A 33 -2.14 -9.45 -10.23
CA ILE A 33 -3.20 -8.82 -9.42
C ILE A 33 -3.90 -7.76 -10.28
N THR A 34 -5.22 -7.85 -10.42
CA THR A 34 -6.04 -6.91 -11.17
C THR A 34 -7.00 -6.18 -10.24
N GLY A 35 -7.08 -4.87 -10.43
CA GLY A 35 -7.98 -3.97 -9.71
C GLY A 35 -8.40 -2.79 -10.57
N ARG A 36 -9.10 -1.84 -9.96
CA ARG A 36 -9.52 -0.58 -10.58
C ARG A 36 -9.09 0.58 -9.70
N ALA A 37 -8.69 1.68 -10.32
CA ALA A 37 -8.39 2.94 -9.67
C ALA A 37 -9.17 4.06 -10.35
N TRP A 38 -9.40 5.15 -9.62
CA TRP A 38 -10.10 6.34 -10.10
C TRP A 38 -9.30 7.58 -9.73
N ILE A 39 -9.30 8.58 -10.60
CA ILE A 39 -8.65 9.87 -10.34
C ILE A 39 -9.46 10.58 -9.24
N THR A 40 -8.78 10.95 -8.15
CA THR A 40 -9.39 11.67 -7.03
C THR A 40 -9.11 13.17 -7.07
N GLY A 41 -8.06 13.60 -7.78
CA GLY A 41 -7.68 15.00 -7.96
C GLY A 41 -6.23 15.15 -8.41
N GLU A 42 -5.85 16.38 -8.77
CA GLU A 42 -4.47 16.79 -9.02
C GLU A 42 -4.03 17.72 -7.89
N HIS A 43 -2.83 17.50 -7.34
CA HIS A 43 -2.38 18.18 -6.13
C HIS A 43 -0.98 18.76 -6.35
N ASN A 44 -0.80 20.03 -6.00
CA ASN A 44 0.50 20.68 -5.89
C ASN A 44 0.82 20.90 -4.42
N TYR A 45 1.79 20.17 -3.89
CA TYR A 45 2.25 20.30 -2.52
C TYR A 45 3.44 21.25 -2.45
N TYR A 46 3.43 22.16 -1.49
CA TYR A 46 4.49 23.14 -1.25
C TYR A 46 5.03 22.98 0.17
N LEU A 47 6.31 23.24 0.33
CA LEU A 47 7.00 23.18 1.62
C LEU A 47 7.80 24.47 1.81
N ASP A 48 7.45 25.24 2.85
CA ASP A 48 8.19 26.42 3.24
C ASP A 48 9.47 26.01 4.01
N PRO A 49 10.65 26.59 3.71
CA PRO A 49 11.88 26.29 4.46
C PRO A 49 11.81 26.57 5.97
N THR A 50 10.85 27.40 6.40
CA THR A 50 10.63 27.78 7.80
C THR A 50 9.47 27.04 8.46
N ASP A 51 8.82 26.11 7.74
CA ASP A 51 7.79 25.26 8.33
C ASP A 51 8.39 24.48 9.53
N PRO A 52 7.81 24.58 10.73
CA PRO A 52 8.31 23.87 11.92
C PRO A 52 8.15 22.34 11.82
N TYR A 53 7.34 21.84 10.88
CA TYR A 53 7.10 20.42 10.65
C TYR A 53 7.33 20.04 9.17
N PRO A 54 8.56 20.24 8.64
CA PRO A 54 8.82 20.11 7.21
C PRO A 54 8.75 18.66 6.70
N GLN A 55 8.79 17.69 7.62
CA GLN A 55 8.63 16.26 7.35
C GLN A 55 7.26 15.72 7.79
N GLY A 56 6.37 16.59 8.30
CA GLY A 56 5.15 16.19 8.98
C GLY A 56 5.42 15.63 10.39
N TYR A 57 4.39 15.02 10.97
CA TYR A 57 4.45 14.32 12.24
C TYR A 57 3.35 13.25 12.28
N VAL A 58 3.51 12.28 13.18
CA VAL A 58 2.53 11.23 13.43
C VAL A 58 2.06 11.31 14.88
N LEU A 59 0.78 10.99 15.11
CA LEU A 59 0.18 10.92 16.45
C LEU A 59 -0.50 9.56 16.63
N SER A 60 -0.26 8.93 17.78
CA SER A 60 -0.67 7.55 18.03
C SER A 60 -2.18 7.32 18.01
N ASP A 61 -2.95 8.35 18.36
CA ASP A 61 -4.42 8.29 18.37
C ASP A 61 -5.04 8.18 16.97
N THR A 62 -4.35 8.67 15.94
CA THR A 62 -4.87 8.78 14.57
C THR A 62 -4.11 7.93 13.56
N TRP A 63 -2.85 7.59 13.81
CA TRP A 63 -2.00 6.82 12.90
C TRP A 63 -1.85 5.34 13.29
N GLY A 64 -2.36 4.92 14.44
CA GLY A 64 -2.26 3.53 14.90
C GLY A 64 -0.81 3.07 15.17
N THR A 65 0.11 4.03 15.38
CA THR A 65 1.51 3.76 15.71
C THR A 65 1.65 3.45 17.20
N SER A 66 2.40 2.40 17.54
CA SER A 66 2.90 2.26 18.92
C SER A 66 4.02 3.29 19.16
N THR A 67 4.28 3.63 20.43
CA THR A 67 5.32 4.59 20.85
C THR A 67 6.74 4.25 20.36
N SER A 68 6.94 3.10 19.72
CA SER A 68 8.23 2.65 19.17
C SER A 68 8.43 3.00 17.70
N VAL A 69 7.42 3.50 16.98
CA VAL A 69 7.57 3.97 15.59
C VAL A 69 7.92 5.45 15.62
N THR A 70 9.20 5.76 15.42
CA THR A 70 9.65 7.13 15.10
C THR A 70 9.65 7.27 13.59
N GLN A 71 9.11 8.39 13.10
CA GLN A 71 9.25 8.78 11.70
C GLN A 71 10.72 9.15 11.41
#